data_AF-A0A1V4W6E1-F1
#
_entry.id   AF-A0A1V4W6E1-F1
#
_cell.length_a   1.000
_cell.length_b   1.000
_cell.length_c   1.000
_cell.angle_alpha   90.00
_cell.angle_beta   90.00
_cell.angle_gamma   90.00
#
_symmetry.space_group_name_H-M   'P 1'
#
loop_
_entity.id
_entity.type
_entity.pdbx_description
1 polymer ?
#
loop_
_entity_poly.entity_id
_entity_poly.type
_entity_poly.pdbx_seq_one_letter_code
_entity_poly.pdbx_strand_id
1 'polypeptide(L)'
;MKRFQVLKQDGISVIELLITMTLVVIVLCLNTDTFGVIFKQSRQTNQAVGAQMDRTVGLEILRTDIEHAGYGLPWSFQNTITYQEASGTASAYNDASDGVPRALVSGNGVGYRGSDYLVVKSPMVGMSDTSQRWTYIVGGQNPHSWGSNDLANGTRVIVLSPQGTGGAYGKNLIMDSTNFFTTFNATSFSSAFSPSTGERYIIYGVDPDTALRMPFNRADYYVTRPAAMPDGCAPNTGILYKTTVNHGDGSLSAGMPLIDCVADMQIVYGLDTDSNGSIDSKVNDISGMTASDIRTQIREVKVYILSHEGPVDSNFQYPNGTVTVGESASLGRAFSLSTIGTNWQNYRWRVSTLVVRTRSLSS
;
A
#
# COMPACT_ATOMS: atom_id res chain seq x y z
N MET A 1 87.80 2.50 -17.99
CA MET A 1 86.85 1.37 -17.99
C MET A 1 86.32 1.22 -16.58
N LYS A 2 85.01 1.39 -16.36
CA LYS A 2 84.37 1.44 -15.03
C LYS A 2 84.47 0.07 -14.33
N ARG A 3 84.91 0.07 -13.06
CA ARG A 3 84.82 -1.07 -12.13
C ARG A 3 83.33 -1.35 -11.85
N PHE A 4 82.81 -2.48 -12.30
CA PHE A 4 81.51 -2.98 -11.81
C PHE A 4 81.72 -3.44 -10.36
N GLN A 5 81.13 -2.73 -9.40
CA GLN A 5 80.93 -3.24 -8.05
C GLN A 5 79.90 -4.36 -8.12
N VAL A 6 80.31 -5.58 -7.77
CA VAL A 6 79.39 -6.68 -7.50
C VAL A 6 78.64 -6.32 -6.22
N LEU A 7 77.32 -6.09 -6.35
CA LEU A 7 76.41 -5.96 -5.23
C LEU A 7 76.42 -7.27 -4.44
N LYS A 8 76.78 -7.19 -3.16
CA LYS A 8 76.75 -8.30 -2.23
C LYS A 8 75.29 -8.76 -2.06
N GLN A 9 74.96 -9.94 -2.57
CA GLN A 9 73.67 -10.59 -2.29
C GLN A 9 73.79 -11.28 -0.94
N ASP A 10 73.35 -10.61 0.13
CA ASP A 10 73.20 -11.24 1.43
C ASP A 10 72.00 -12.20 1.36
N GLY A 11 72.25 -13.51 1.47
CA GLY A 11 71.23 -14.54 1.43
C GLY A 11 70.34 -14.50 2.68
N ILE A 12 69.02 -14.49 2.49
CA ILE A 12 68.03 -14.46 3.56
C ILE A 12 68.16 -15.74 4.40
N SER A 13 68.33 -15.59 5.71
CA SER A 13 68.38 -16.73 6.63
C SER A 13 66.99 -17.32 6.84
N VAL A 14 66.88 -18.66 6.92
CA VAL A 14 65.63 -19.37 7.23
C VAL A 14 64.99 -18.87 8.52
N ILE A 15 65.80 -18.45 9.50
CA ILE A 15 65.29 -17.92 10.77
C ILE A 15 64.62 -16.55 10.61
N GLU A 16 65.11 -15.73 9.69
CA GLU A 16 64.56 -14.41 9.39
C GLU A 16 63.22 -14.53 8.65
N LEU A 17 63.10 -15.54 7.78
CA LEU A 17 61.83 -15.91 7.16
C LEU A 17 60.82 -16.45 8.19
N LEU A 18 61.28 -17.23 9.17
CA LEU A 18 60.43 -17.72 10.27
C LEU A 18 59.94 -16.60 11.18
N ILE A 19 60.81 -15.66 11.54
CA ILE A 19 60.46 -14.49 12.37
C ILE A 19 59.47 -13.59 11.62
N THR A 20 59.71 -13.31 10.34
CA THR A 20 58.81 -12.47 9.54
C THR A 20 57.43 -13.11 9.34
N MET A 21 57.34 -14.41 9.05
CA MET A 21 56.05 -15.10 8.96
C MET A 21 55.31 -15.08 10.29
N THR A 22 56.00 -15.31 11.41
CA THR A 22 55.38 -15.29 12.74
C THR A 22 54.83 -13.90 13.07
N LEU A 23 55.59 -12.83 12.77
CA LEU A 23 55.13 -11.46 12.95
C LEU A 23 53.91 -11.14 12.08
N VAL A 24 53.88 -11.58 10.83
CA VAL A 24 52.75 -11.36 9.91
C VAL A 24 51.49 -12.08 10.41
N VAL A 25 51.60 -13.32 10.91
CA VAL A 25 50.46 -14.06 11.46
C VAL A 25 49.87 -13.36 12.68
N ILE A 26 50.69 -12.87 13.59
CA ILE A 26 50.23 -12.11 14.78
C ILE A 26 49.46 -10.85 14.34
N VAL A 27 49.99 -10.10 13.38
CA VAL A 27 49.34 -8.90 12.83
C VAL A 27 48.01 -9.25 12.14
N LEU A 28 47.95 -10.35 11.39
CA LEU A 28 46.71 -10.82 10.74
C LEU A 28 45.64 -11.23 11.77
N CYS A 29 46.03 -11.92 12.85
CA CYS A 29 45.10 -12.30 13.91
C CYS A 29 44.47 -11.08 14.58
N LEU A 30 45.27 -10.06 14.93
CA LEU A 30 44.76 -8.82 15.52
C LEU A 30 43.79 -8.07 14.59
N ASN A 31 44.07 -8.09 13.28
CA ASN A 31 43.19 -7.44 12.30
C ASN A 31 41.89 -8.21 12.04
N THR A 32 41.89 -9.55 12.22
CA THR A 32 40.72 -10.39 11.94
C THR A 32 39.53 -10.01 12.82
N ASP A 33 39.74 -9.73 14.10
CA ASP A 33 38.67 -9.30 15.01
C ASP A 33 38.07 -7.96 14.58
N THR A 34 38.93 -7.01 14.18
CA THR A 34 38.51 -5.70 13.68
C THR A 34 37.70 -5.84 12.39
N PHE A 35 38.16 -6.67 11.44
CA PHE A 35 37.41 -6.97 10.23
C PHE A 35 36.06 -7.64 10.54
N GLY A 36 36.00 -8.53 11.52
CA GLY A 36 34.76 -9.17 11.95
C GLY A 36 33.70 -8.16 12.42
N VAL A 37 34.10 -7.16 13.20
CA VAL A 37 33.21 -6.06 13.62
C VAL A 37 32.76 -5.24 12.41
N ILE A 38 33.68 -4.87 11.52
CA ILE A 38 33.36 -4.10 10.30
C ILE A 38 32.38 -4.87 9.41
N PHE A 39 32.57 -6.17 9.22
CA PHE A 39 31.66 -7.00 8.42
C PHE A 39 30.26 -7.10 9.05
N LYS A 40 30.17 -7.29 10.38
CA LYS A 40 28.88 -7.31 11.09
C LYS A 40 28.15 -5.97 10.94
N GLN A 41 28.85 -4.86 11.17
CA GLN A 41 28.28 -3.51 11.04
C GLN A 41 27.86 -3.20 9.61
N SER A 42 28.67 -3.59 8.62
CA SER A 42 28.37 -3.42 7.20
C SER A 42 27.11 -4.21 6.81
N ARG A 43 27.01 -5.47 7.25
CA ARG A 43 25.81 -6.29 7.02
C ARG A 43 24.57 -5.67 7.63
N GLN A 44 24.63 -5.24 8.90
CA GLN A 44 23.49 -4.60 9.57
C GLN A 44 23.07 -3.32 8.87
N THR A 45 24.03 -2.49 8.48
CA THR A 45 23.78 -1.25 7.72
C THR A 45 23.09 -1.53 6.38
N ASN A 46 23.59 -2.51 5.62
CA ASN A 46 22.99 -2.88 4.34
C ASN A 46 21.55 -3.40 4.49
N GLN A 47 21.28 -4.20 5.51
CA GLN A 47 19.92 -4.68 5.82
C GLN A 47 18.99 -3.53 6.23
N ALA A 48 19.46 -2.60 7.05
CA ALA A 48 18.68 -1.43 7.44
C ALA A 48 18.37 -0.52 6.25
N VAL A 49 19.34 -0.30 5.34
CA VAL A 49 19.14 0.49 4.12
C VAL A 49 18.13 -0.17 3.19
N GLY A 50 18.20 -1.49 3.00
CA GLY A 50 17.20 -2.24 2.21
C GLY A 50 15.79 -2.06 2.77
N ALA A 51 15.62 -2.27 4.08
CA ALA A 51 14.33 -2.09 4.74
C ALA A 51 13.77 -0.65 4.63
N GLN A 52 14.63 0.36 4.63
CA GLN A 52 14.21 1.75 4.42
C GLN A 52 13.75 2.00 2.97
N MET A 53 14.41 1.39 1.98
CA MET A 53 13.99 1.47 0.57
C MET A 53 12.63 0.80 0.36
N ASP A 54 12.47 -0.43 0.83
CA ASP A 54 11.22 -1.19 0.70
C ASP A 54 10.07 -0.46 1.39
N ARG A 55 10.32 0.09 2.59
CA ARG A 55 9.35 0.92 3.31
C ARG A 55 8.93 2.15 2.50
N THR A 56 9.88 2.84 1.88
CA THR A 56 9.57 4.04 1.09
C THR A 56 8.66 3.69 -0.07
N VAL A 57 8.97 2.63 -0.82
CA VAL A 57 8.13 2.15 -1.92
C VAL A 57 6.76 1.71 -1.42
N GLY A 58 6.70 0.94 -0.33
CA GLY A 58 5.45 0.48 0.27
C GLY A 58 4.54 1.62 0.73
N LEU A 59 5.13 2.67 1.32
CA LEU A 59 4.41 3.88 1.72
C LEU A 59 3.91 4.68 0.51
N GLU A 60 4.66 4.73 -0.60
CA GLU A 60 4.21 5.41 -1.82
C GLU A 60 3.08 4.66 -2.54
N ILE A 61 3.08 3.32 -2.50
CA ILE A 61 1.95 2.51 -2.98
C ILE A 61 0.70 2.81 -2.14
N LEU A 62 0.81 2.76 -0.82
CA LEU A 62 -0.29 3.08 0.10
C LEU A 62 -0.79 4.52 -0.12
N ARG A 63 0.13 5.48 -0.25
CA ARG A 63 -0.18 6.87 -0.52
C ARG A 63 -0.99 7.02 -1.80
N THR A 64 -0.50 6.44 -2.89
CA THR A 64 -1.12 6.57 -4.22
C THR A 64 -2.55 6.02 -4.21
N ASP A 65 -2.79 4.88 -3.57
CA ASP A 65 -4.12 4.30 -3.45
C ASP A 65 -5.05 5.19 -2.62
N ILE A 66 -4.58 5.74 -1.50
CA ILE A 66 -5.38 6.66 -0.67
C ILE A 66 -5.67 7.97 -1.41
N GLU A 67 -4.71 8.54 -2.14
CA GLU A 67 -4.92 9.77 -2.92
C GLU A 67 -6.03 9.60 -3.97
N HIS A 68 -6.12 8.41 -4.55
CA HIS A 68 -7.09 8.04 -5.58
C HIS A 68 -8.29 7.24 -5.05
N ALA A 69 -8.48 7.17 -3.72
CA ALA A 69 -9.65 6.57 -3.13
C ALA A 69 -10.92 7.22 -3.69
N GLY A 70 -11.89 6.42 -4.14
CA GLY A 70 -13.13 6.94 -4.72
C GLY A 70 -13.04 7.44 -6.16
N TYR A 71 -11.85 7.44 -6.77
CA TYR A 71 -11.71 7.64 -8.20
C TYR A 71 -12.53 6.58 -8.94
N GLY A 72 -13.26 6.98 -9.99
CA GLY A 72 -14.10 6.07 -10.78
C GLY A 72 -15.18 5.28 -10.02
N LEU A 73 -15.51 5.63 -8.76
CA LEU A 73 -16.62 4.97 -8.04
C LEU A 73 -17.97 5.58 -8.41
N PRO A 74 -19.02 4.75 -8.57
CA PRO A 74 -20.38 5.24 -8.74
C PRO A 74 -20.92 5.83 -7.43
N TRP A 75 -21.68 6.91 -7.56
CA TRP A 75 -22.42 7.57 -6.48
C TRP A 75 -23.89 7.15 -6.45
N SER A 76 -24.39 6.68 -7.58
CA SER A 76 -25.74 6.16 -7.76
C SER A 76 -25.73 5.13 -8.89
N PHE A 77 -26.83 4.40 -9.03
CA PHE A 77 -27.02 3.37 -10.05
C PHE A 77 -28.22 3.74 -10.91
N GLN A 78 -28.13 3.51 -12.23
CA GLN A 78 -29.23 3.77 -13.16
C GLN A 78 -30.46 2.90 -12.86
N ASN A 79 -30.23 1.65 -12.48
CA ASN A 79 -31.25 0.67 -12.13
C ASN A 79 -30.88 0.00 -10.80
N THR A 80 -31.77 -0.85 -10.27
CA THR A 80 -31.45 -1.71 -9.13
C THR A 80 -30.28 -2.62 -9.47
N ILE A 81 -29.19 -2.51 -8.70
CA ILE A 81 -28.00 -3.34 -8.84
C ILE A 81 -27.99 -4.47 -7.82
N THR A 82 -27.36 -5.58 -8.19
CA THR A 82 -26.90 -6.58 -7.23
C THR A 82 -25.49 -6.97 -7.61
N TYR A 83 -24.56 -6.81 -6.67
CA TYR A 83 -23.16 -7.16 -6.86
C TYR A 83 -22.60 -7.84 -5.60
N GLN A 84 -21.44 -8.46 -5.71
CA GLN A 84 -20.78 -9.12 -4.58
C GLN A 84 -19.35 -8.61 -4.46
N GLU A 85 -18.91 -8.31 -3.23
CA GLU A 85 -17.52 -7.91 -2.96
C GLU A 85 -16.73 -9.08 -2.38
N ALA A 86 -15.93 -8.82 -1.35
CA ALA A 86 -15.08 -9.81 -0.71
C ALA A 86 -15.90 -10.90 -0.03
N SER A 87 -15.38 -12.12 -0.05
CA SER A 87 -15.90 -13.27 0.69
C SER A 87 -15.12 -13.45 2.01
N GLY A 88 -15.60 -14.35 2.88
CA GLY A 88 -14.92 -14.65 4.15
C GLY A 88 -14.94 -13.49 5.15
N THR A 89 -13.85 -13.33 5.91
CA THR A 89 -13.75 -12.32 6.97
C THR A 89 -13.70 -10.89 6.44
N ALA A 90 -13.19 -10.68 5.22
CA ALA A 90 -13.14 -9.38 4.56
C ALA A 90 -14.54 -8.85 4.17
N SER A 91 -15.57 -9.72 4.21
CA SER A 91 -16.95 -9.32 3.94
C SER A 91 -17.52 -8.31 4.94
N ALA A 92 -16.91 -8.17 6.12
CA ALA A 92 -17.27 -7.19 7.14
C ALA A 92 -17.15 -5.72 6.65
N TYR A 93 -16.39 -5.48 5.57
CA TYR A 93 -16.18 -4.15 4.99
C TYR A 93 -16.83 -3.97 3.61
N ASN A 94 -17.77 -4.86 3.27
CA ASN A 94 -18.54 -4.77 2.03
C ASN A 94 -19.61 -3.67 2.13
N ASP A 95 -19.93 -3.08 0.98
CA ASP A 95 -21.14 -2.27 0.75
C ASP A 95 -22.19 -3.03 -0.09
N ALA A 96 -21.79 -4.16 -0.69
CA ALA A 96 -22.70 -5.14 -1.31
C ALA A 96 -23.84 -5.57 -0.35
N SER A 97 -25.01 -5.96 -0.88
CA SER A 97 -25.27 -6.31 -2.28
C SER A 97 -25.73 -5.18 -3.21
N ASP A 98 -26.24 -4.09 -2.66
CA ASP A 98 -26.90 -3.01 -3.40
C ASP A 98 -26.49 -1.61 -2.91
N GLY A 99 -25.59 -1.54 -1.92
CA GLY A 99 -25.09 -0.28 -1.38
C GLY A 99 -24.24 0.49 -2.37
N VAL A 100 -24.30 1.82 -2.28
CA VAL A 100 -23.38 2.70 -2.98
C VAL A 100 -21.98 2.55 -2.34
N PRO A 101 -20.91 2.30 -3.10
CA PRO A 101 -19.61 1.97 -2.51
C PRO A 101 -18.97 3.16 -1.80
N ARG A 102 -18.54 2.90 -0.56
CA ARG A 102 -17.70 3.79 0.25
C ARG A 102 -16.27 3.73 -0.27
N ALA A 103 -15.69 4.88 -0.56
CA ALA A 103 -14.33 4.95 -1.08
C ALA A 103 -13.26 4.44 -0.10
N LEU A 104 -13.52 4.67 1.19
CA LEU A 104 -12.69 4.24 2.31
C LEU A 104 -13.59 3.54 3.31
N VAL A 105 -13.17 2.36 3.76
CA VAL A 105 -13.78 1.67 4.90
C VAL A 105 -12.64 1.21 5.79
N SER A 106 -12.83 1.21 7.10
CA SER A 106 -11.81 0.72 8.01
C SER A 106 -12.39 0.03 9.23
N GLY A 107 -11.56 -0.78 9.86
CA GLY A 107 -11.80 -1.35 11.17
C GLY A 107 -10.73 -0.87 12.14
N ASN A 108 -11.17 -0.27 13.24
CA ASN A 108 -10.31 0.27 14.29
C ASN A 108 -9.94 -0.86 15.29
N GLY A 109 -8.66 -1.18 15.41
CA GLY A 109 -8.15 -2.15 16.37
C GLY A 109 -8.56 -3.61 16.15
N VAL A 110 -9.01 -3.96 14.95
CA VAL A 110 -9.53 -5.30 14.61
C VAL A 110 -8.50 -6.22 13.94
N GLY A 111 -7.41 -5.66 13.44
CA GLY A 111 -6.31 -6.36 12.79
C GLY A 111 -5.35 -7.01 13.79
N TYR A 112 -4.24 -7.52 13.26
CA TYR A 112 -3.24 -8.21 14.05
C TYR A 112 -2.77 -7.35 15.24
N ARG A 113 -2.91 -7.92 16.45
CA ARG A 113 -2.53 -7.30 17.73
C ARG A 113 -3.16 -5.93 18.01
N GLY A 114 -4.33 -5.65 17.42
CA GLY A 114 -5.03 -4.38 17.57
C GLY A 114 -4.51 -3.29 16.63
N SER A 115 -3.87 -3.68 15.53
CA SER A 115 -3.67 -2.80 14.37
C SER A 115 -5.00 -2.55 13.67
N ASP A 116 -5.07 -1.46 12.92
CA ASP A 116 -6.21 -1.14 12.07
C ASP A 116 -6.24 -1.97 10.79
N TYR A 117 -7.40 -1.98 10.15
CA TYR A 117 -7.64 -2.55 8.83
C TYR A 117 -8.15 -1.45 7.92
N LEU A 118 -7.56 -1.24 6.75
CA LEU A 118 -7.99 -0.23 5.78
C LEU A 118 -8.41 -0.86 4.48
N VAL A 119 -9.55 -0.42 3.97
CA VAL A 119 -10.08 -0.80 2.66
C VAL A 119 -10.16 0.45 1.81
N VAL A 120 -9.59 0.38 0.61
CA VAL A 120 -9.64 1.41 -0.41
C VAL A 120 -10.35 0.85 -1.63
N LYS A 121 -11.38 1.57 -2.11
CA LYS A 121 -12.18 1.17 -3.27
C LYS A 121 -12.00 2.18 -4.40
N SER A 122 -11.68 1.69 -5.59
CA SER A 122 -11.48 2.46 -6.83
C SER A 122 -11.20 1.49 -7.98
N PRO A 123 -11.56 1.76 -9.25
CA PRO A 123 -11.08 0.96 -10.36
C PRO A 123 -9.55 0.87 -10.41
N MET A 124 -8.81 1.92 -9.98
CA MET A 124 -7.35 1.98 -10.13
C MET A 124 -6.54 1.24 -9.06
N VAL A 125 -7.15 0.78 -7.96
CA VAL A 125 -6.41 0.01 -6.94
C VAL A 125 -6.14 -1.44 -7.36
N GLY A 126 -6.69 -1.85 -8.51
CA GLY A 126 -6.40 -3.14 -9.14
C GLY A 126 -4.93 -3.29 -9.52
N MET A 127 -4.48 -4.54 -9.64
CA MET A 127 -3.08 -4.85 -9.98
C MET A 127 -2.85 -5.02 -11.49
N SER A 128 -3.91 -4.95 -12.30
CA SER A 128 -3.82 -5.13 -13.76
C SER A 128 -3.58 -3.80 -14.48
N ASP A 129 -2.91 -3.83 -15.63
CA ASP A 129 -2.75 -2.62 -16.46
C ASP A 129 -4.10 -2.05 -16.91
N THR A 130 -5.12 -2.90 -17.08
CA THR A 130 -6.49 -2.48 -17.43
C THR A 130 -7.08 -1.53 -16.39
N SER A 131 -6.82 -1.79 -15.11
CA SER A 131 -7.36 -1.01 -13.99
C SER A 131 -6.88 0.45 -13.98
N GLN A 132 -5.76 0.73 -14.65
CA GLN A 132 -5.14 2.05 -14.74
C GLN A 132 -5.58 2.84 -15.99
N ARG A 133 -6.40 2.23 -16.85
CA ARG A 133 -6.81 2.82 -18.14
C ARG A 133 -8.25 3.30 -18.10
N TRP A 134 -8.49 4.43 -18.74
CA TRP A 134 -9.82 5.02 -18.87
C TRP A 134 -9.96 5.69 -20.24
N THR A 135 -11.20 5.85 -20.70
CA THR A 135 -11.53 6.65 -21.87
C THR A 135 -12.92 7.27 -21.70
N TYR A 136 -13.43 7.96 -22.71
CA TYR A 136 -14.79 8.44 -22.75
C TYR A 136 -15.45 8.11 -24.08
N ILE A 137 -16.78 8.14 -24.10
CA ILE A 137 -17.59 7.99 -25.31
C ILE A 137 -18.58 9.14 -25.38
N VAL A 138 -18.80 9.66 -26.59
CA VAL A 138 -19.78 10.73 -26.89
C VAL A 138 -20.88 10.14 -27.75
N GLY A 139 -22.11 10.64 -27.59
CA GLY A 139 -23.26 10.08 -28.30
C GLY A 139 -23.08 10.08 -29.81
N GLY A 140 -23.35 8.94 -30.43
CA GLY A 140 -23.19 8.73 -31.87
C GLY A 140 -21.74 8.57 -32.35
N GLN A 141 -20.78 8.38 -31.44
CA GLN A 141 -19.36 8.15 -31.75
C GLN A 141 -18.84 6.87 -31.10
N ASN A 142 -17.71 6.37 -31.60
CA ASN A 142 -16.97 5.29 -30.95
C ASN A 142 -16.23 5.80 -29.69
N PRO A 143 -15.84 4.90 -28.77
CA PRO A 143 -14.97 5.27 -27.65
C PRO A 143 -13.73 6.00 -28.13
N HIS A 144 -13.33 7.03 -27.38
CA HIS A 144 -12.15 7.81 -27.69
C HIS A 144 -10.88 6.95 -27.57
N SER A 145 -9.93 7.16 -28.48
CA SER A 145 -8.59 6.60 -28.43
C SER A 145 -7.59 7.72 -28.21
N TRP A 146 -6.75 7.55 -27.20
CA TRP A 146 -5.66 8.45 -26.84
C TRP A 146 -4.42 8.26 -27.72
N GLY A 147 -4.30 7.10 -28.36
CA GLY A 147 -3.11 6.70 -29.13
C GLY A 147 -1.96 6.15 -28.26
N SER A 148 -2.13 6.15 -26.94
CA SER A 148 -1.23 5.53 -25.97
C SER A 148 -2.03 5.14 -24.72
N ASN A 149 -1.69 4.01 -24.08
CA ASN A 149 -2.40 3.49 -22.90
C ASN A 149 -3.92 3.33 -23.09
N ASP A 150 -4.35 3.04 -24.32
CA ASP A 150 -5.76 2.79 -24.63
C ASP A 150 -6.25 1.48 -24.01
N LEU A 151 -7.54 1.44 -23.68
CA LEU A 151 -8.21 0.21 -23.27
C LEU A 151 -8.13 -0.83 -24.40
N ALA A 152 -7.74 -2.05 -24.06
CA ALA A 152 -7.70 -3.14 -25.02
C ALA A 152 -9.10 -3.70 -25.27
N ASN A 153 -9.39 -4.08 -26.52
CA ASN A 153 -10.62 -4.78 -26.85
C ASN A 153 -10.72 -6.08 -26.03
N GLY A 154 -11.91 -6.42 -25.56
CA GLY A 154 -12.12 -7.61 -24.73
C GLY A 154 -12.01 -7.37 -23.23
N THR A 155 -11.50 -6.21 -22.79
CA THR A 155 -11.38 -5.87 -21.37
C THR A 155 -12.74 -5.58 -20.72
N ARG A 156 -12.84 -5.80 -19.41
CA ARG A 156 -14.06 -5.54 -18.64
C ARG A 156 -14.05 -4.11 -18.14
N VAL A 157 -15.08 -3.38 -18.52
CA VAL A 157 -15.22 -1.95 -18.23
C VAL A 157 -16.53 -1.65 -17.55
N ILE A 158 -16.51 -0.60 -16.73
CA ILE A 158 -17.71 0.07 -16.22
C ILE A 158 -17.87 1.40 -16.93
N VAL A 159 -19.11 1.88 -17.01
CA VAL A 159 -19.43 3.15 -17.66
C VAL A 159 -20.19 4.03 -16.70
N LEU A 160 -19.70 5.26 -16.52
CA LEU A 160 -20.29 6.26 -15.63
C LEU A 160 -20.80 7.44 -16.44
N SER A 161 -22.03 7.86 -16.17
CA SER A 161 -22.53 9.17 -16.59
C SER A 161 -22.13 10.23 -15.55
N PRO A 162 -21.62 11.40 -15.97
CA PRO A 162 -21.31 12.52 -15.09
C PRO A 162 -22.57 13.30 -14.65
N GLN A 163 -23.75 12.89 -15.10
CA GLN A 163 -25.02 13.47 -14.66
C GLN A 163 -25.53 12.75 -13.41
N GLY A 164 -25.78 13.49 -12.34
CA GLY A 164 -26.46 13.01 -11.14
C GLY A 164 -27.98 13.07 -11.28
N THR A 165 -28.69 12.44 -10.34
CA THR A 165 -30.14 12.50 -10.25
C THR A 165 -30.62 13.94 -10.00
N GLY A 166 -31.56 14.44 -10.83
CA GLY A 166 -32.15 15.77 -10.62
C GLY A 166 -31.28 16.97 -11.04
N GLY A 167 -30.25 16.78 -11.87
CA GLY A 167 -29.43 17.87 -12.41
C GLY A 167 -28.24 18.28 -11.55
N ALA A 168 -27.96 17.56 -10.46
CA ALA A 168 -26.71 17.71 -9.70
C ALA A 168 -25.55 17.01 -10.43
N TYR A 169 -24.31 17.46 -10.21
CA TYR A 169 -23.13 16.70 -10.63
C TYR A 169 -23.10 15.38 -9.86
N GLY A 170 -22.92 14.26 -10.59
CA GLY A 170 -22.92 12.95 -9.98
C GLY A 170 -22.28 11.89 -10.87
N LYS A 171 -21.85 10.78 -10.28
CA LYS A 171 -21.34 9.62 -11.01
C LYS A 171 -22.40 8.54 -11.00
N ASN A 172 -23.23 8.47 -12.03
CA ASN A 172 -24.26 7.44 -12.14
C ASN A 172 -23.73 6.25 -12.94
N LEU A 173 -23.83 5.04 -12.40
CA LEU A 173 -23.43 3.83 -13.09
C LEU A 173 -24.44 3.49 -14.19
N ILE A 174 -23.96 3.41 -15.42
CA ILE A 174 -24.75 2.97 -16.57
C ILE A 174 -24.83 1.45 -16.57
N MET A 175 -26.04 0.94 -16.78
CA MET A 175 -26.35 -0.47 -16.67
C MET A 175 -27.25 -0.92 -17.82
N ASP A 176 -27.04 -2.16 -18.26
CA ASP A 176 -27.96 -2.86 -19.15
C ASP A 176 -28.81 -3.85 -18.33
N SER A 177 -30.02 -3.42 -17.96
CA SER A 177 -30.85 -4.14 -16.97
C SER A 177 -30.08 -4.34 -15.66
N THR A 178 -29.71 -5.58 -15.32
CA THR A 178 -28.92 -5.93 -14.12
C THR A 178 -27.41 -5.94 -14.36
N ASN A 179 -26.95 -5.87 -15.61
CA ASN A 179 -25.53 -5.90 -15.96
C ASN A 179 -24.90 -4.52 -15.74
N PHE A 180 -23.96 -4.44 -14.80
CA PHE A 180 -23.26 -3.21 -14.45
C PHE A 180 -21.90 -3.04 -15.16
N PHE A 181 -21.52 -3.99 -16.02
CA PHE A 181 -20.28 -3.94 -16.79
C PHE A 181 -20.52 -4.43 -18.22
N THR A 182 -19.59 -4.07 -19.10
CA THR A 182 -19.56 -4.54 -20.48
C THR A 182 -18.14 -4.86 -20.90
N THR A 183 -18.00 -5.43 -22.09
CA THR A 183 -16.71 -5.68 -22.73
C THR A 183 -16.35 -4.51 -23.62
N PHE A 184 -15.15 -3.97 -23.44
CA PHE A 184 -14.65 -2.87 -24.26
C PHE A 184 -14.44 -3.28 -25.71
N ASN A 185 -14.86 -2.41 -26.61
CA ASN A 185 -14.58 -2.51 -28.02
C ASN A 185 -14.47 -1.09 -28.61
N ALA A 186 -13.32 -0.78 -29.21
CA ALA A 186 -13.02 0.54 -29.74
C ALA A 186 -13.81 0.91 -31.01
N THR A 187 -14.43 -0.05 -31.71
CA THR A 187 -15.12 0.18 -33.00
C THR A 187 -16.61 -0.13 -32.97
N SER A 188 -17.08 -0.90 -31.99
CA SER A 188 -18.48 -1.30 -31.84
C SER A 188 -18.84 -1.45 -30.36
N PHE A 189 -19.12 -0.33 -29.69
CA PHE A 189 -19.48 -0.32 -28.27
C PHE A 189 -20.98 -0.59 -28.08
N SER A 190 -21.37 -1.23 -26.96
CA SER A 190 -22.76 -1.59 -26.71
C SER A 190 -23.65 -0.35 -26.62
N SER A 191 -24.82 -0.38 -27.30
CA SER A 191 -25.78 0.73 -27.30
C SER A 191 -26.34 1.03 -25.90
N ALA A 192 -26.52 0.01 -25.05
CA ALA A 192 -26.98 0.19 -23.68
C ALA A 192 -25.97 0.98 -22.80
N PHE A 193 -24.70 0.97 -23.18
CA PHE A 193 -23.61 1.68 -22.50
C PHE A 193 -23.13 2.90 -23.28
N SER A 194 -23.83 3.29 -24.35
CA SER A 194 -23.49 4.42 -25.21
C SER A 194 -24.44 5.59 -24.95
N PRO A 195 -23.93 6.83 -24.82
CA PRO A 195 -24.77 8.00 -24.57
C PRO A 195 -25.65 8.38 -25.76
N SER A 196 -26.73 9.12 -25.49
CA SER A 196 -27.49 9.80 -26.54
C SER A 196 -26.69 10.97 -27.13
N THR A 197 -27.05 11.41 -28.34
CA THR A 197 -26.40 12.55 -28.99
C THR A 197 -26.40 13.78 -28.08
N GLY A 198 -25.22 14.34 -27.81
CA GLY A 198 -25.04 15.48 -26.90
C GLY A 198 -24.61 15.09 -25.47
N GLU A 199 -24.63 13.81 -25.12
CA GLU A 199 -24.13 13.30 -23.83
C GLU A 199 -22.73 12.67 -23.95
N ARG A 200 -22.05 12.57 -22.82
CA ARG A 200 -20.74 11.93 -22.69
C ARG A 200 -20.72 11.02 -21.47
N TYR A 201 -20.25 9.79 -21.64
CA TYR A 201 -19.97 8.87 -20.54
C TYR A 201 -18.47 8.61 -20.42
N ILE A 202 -18.02 8.29 -19.22
CA ILE A 202 -16.64 7.93 -18.90
C ILE A 202 -16.57 6.41 -18.74
N ILE A 203 -15.57 5.79 -19.32
CA ILE A 203 -15.34 4.35 -19.32
C ILE A 203 -14.09 4.07 -18.50
N TYR A 204 -14.20 3.23 -17.48
CA TYR A 204 -13.06 2.78 -16.65
C TYR A 204 -12.80 1.30 -16.88
N GLY A 205 -11.54 0.94 -17.12
CA GLY A 205 -11.09 -0.44 -17.06
C GLY A 205 -11.09 -0.95 -15.62
N VAL A 206 -11.53 -2.19 -15.42
CA VAL A 206 -11.55 -2.82 -14.09
C VAL A 206 -10.71 -4.09 -14.11
N ASP A 207 -10.99 -5.00 -15.04
CA ASP A 207 -10.32 -6.30 -15.15
C ASP A 207 -10.07 -6.68 -16.62
N PRO A 208 -8.95 -7.36 -16.94
CA PRO A 208 -8.65 -7.75 -18.31
C PRO A 208 -9.64 -8.77 -18.91
N ASP A 209 -10.17 -9.71 -18.13
CA ASP A 209 -10.88 -10.87 -18.69
C ASP A 209 -11.92 -11.53 -17.76
N THR A 210 -11.81 -11.34 -16.45
CA THR A 210 -12.67 -11.96 -15.45
C THR A 210 -13.98 -11.20 -15.33
N ALA A 211 -15.11 -11.89 -15.42
CA ALA A 211 -16.43 -11.28 -15.23
C ALA A 211 -16.48 -10.52 -13.89
N LEU A 212 -16.95 -9.27 -13.91
CA LEU A 212 -16.85 -8.42 -12.74
C LEU A 212 -17.86 -8.84 -11.68
N ARG A 213 -17.35 -9.05 -10.47
CA ARG A 213 -18.15 -9.27 -9.26
C ARG A 213 -18.79 -8.00 -8.71
N MET A 214 -18.10 -6.88 -8.89
CA MET A 214 -18.42 -5.55 -8.37
C MET A 214 -17.93 -4.49 -9.37
N PRO A 215 -18.53 -3.29 -9.41
CA PRO A 215 -18.22 -2.26 -10.40
C PRO A 215 -16.95 -1.45 -10.07
N PHE A 216 -15.97 -2.02 -9.37
CA PHE A 216 -14.72 -1.37 -8.96
C PHE A 216 -13.68 -2.41 -8.55
N ASN A 217 -12.44 -1.99 -8.33
CA ASN A 217 -11.45 -2.79 -7.61
C ASN A 217 -11.41 -2.39 -6.12
N ARG A 218 -11.03 -3.33 -5.27
CA ARG A 218 -10.89 -3.14 -3.83
C ARG A 218 -9.52 -3.63 -3.39
N ALA A 219 -8.81 -2.78 -2.66
CA ALA A 219 -7.54 -3.10 -2.03
C ALA A 219 -7.67 -3.01 -0.51
N ASP A 220 -7.18 -4.04 0.17
CA ASP A 220 -7.24 -4.16 1.62
C ASP A 220 -5.81 -4.15 2.18
N TYR A 221 -5.60 -3.27 3.16
CA TYR A 221 -4.34 -3.04 3.84
C TYR A 221 -4.44 -3.46 5.30
N TYR A 222 -3.58 -4.38 5.71
CA TYR A 222 -3.60 -4.90 7.07
C TYR A 222 -2.25 -5.49 7.47
N VAL A 223 -2.00 -5.47 8.77
CA VAL A 223 -0.88 -6.19 9.36
C VAL A 223 -1.28 -7.63 9.60
N THR A 224 -0.45 -8.58 9.16
CA THR A 224 -0.58 -9.98 9.57
C THR A 224 0.80 -10.60 9.72
N ARG A 225 0.87 -11.72 10.45
CA ARG A 225 2.11 -12.47 10.63
C ARG A 225 2.09 -13.71 9.74
N PRO A 226 2.90 -13.76 8.67
CA PRO A 226 3.04 -14.97 7.87
C PRO A 226 3.72 -16.09 8.66
N ALA A 227 3.61 -17.33 8.16
CA ALA A 227 4.27 -18.49 8.77
C ALA A 227 5.80 -18.37 8.79
N ALA A 228 6.37 -17.81 7.72
CA ALA A 228 7.79 -17.49 7.62
C ALA A 228 7.96 -15.96 7.66
N MET A 229 8.56 -15.47 8.73
CA MET A 229 8.87 -14.05 8.90
C MET A 229 10.31 -13.78 8.42
N PRO A 230 10.59 -12.63 7.76
CA PRO A 230 11.94 -12.20 7.45
C PRO A 230 12.89 -12.26 8.65
N ASP A 231 14.12 -12.70 8.38
CA ASP A 231 15.17 -12.82 9.38
C ASP A 231 15.48 -11.45 10.01
N GLY A 232 15.56 -11.43 11.34
CA GLY A 232 15.87 -10.22 12.09
C GLY A 232 14.64 -9.40 12.52
N CYS A 233 13.42 -9.75 12.10
CA CYS A 233 12.23 -9.18 12.70
C CYS A 233 12.09 -9.61 14.17
N ALA A 234 11.66 -8.68 15.02
CA ALA A 234 11.38 -8.94 16.41
C ALA A 234 10.25 -9.96 16.55
N PRO A 235 10.23 -10.74 17.64
CA PRO A 235 9.11 -11.64 17.91
C PRO A 235 7.79 -10.86 17.89
N ASN A 236 6.71 -11.51 17.45
CA ASN A 236 5.37 -10.94 17.45
C ASN A 236 5.13 -9.68 16.59
N THR A 237 6.07 -9.26 15.74
CA THR A 237 5.78 -8.34 14.65
C THR A 237 5.13 -9.07 13.46
N GLY A 238 4.47 -8.32 12.59
CA GLY A 238 3.94 -8.80 11.31
C GLY A 238 4.49 -8.01 10.13
N ILE A 239 3.87 -8.21 8.97
CA ILE A 239 4.13 -7.46 7.74
C ILE A 239 2.85 -6.71 7.39
N LEU A 240 2.99 -5.45 6.98
CA LEU A 240 1.89 -4.72 6.35
C LEU A 240 1.74 -5.21 4.92
N TYR A 241 0.58 -5.79 4.60
CA TYR A 241 0.24 -6.26 3.26
C TYR A 241 -0.73 -5.32 2.56
N LYS A 242 -0.61 -5.22 1.23
CA LYS A 242 -1.71 -4.86 0.33
C LYS A 242 -2.24 -6.12 -0.33
N THR A 243 -3.54 -6.36 -0.24
CA THR A 243 -4.21 -7.42 -1.01
C THR A 243 -5.29 -6.81 -1.88
N THR A 244 -5.71 -7.50 -2.93
CA THR A 244 -6.85 -7.08 -3.77
C THR A 244 -7.89 -8.17 -3.80
N VAL A 245 -9.16 -7.78 -3.87
CA VAL A 245 -10.27 -8.74 -4.01
C VAL A 245 -10.30 -9.28 -5.43
N ASN A 246 -10.36 -10.59 -5.58
CA ASN A 246 -10.48 -11.27 -6.86
C ASN A 246 -11.92 -11.22 -7.38
N HIS A 247 -12.12 -10.82 -8.63
CA HIS A 247 -13.45 -10.77 -9.25
C HIS A 247 -14.08 -12.16 -9.48
N GLY A 248 -13.30 -13.24 -9.58
CA GLY A 248 -13.83 -14.58 -9.81
C GLY A 248 -14.56 -15.18 -8.60
N ASP A 249 -14.00 -15.01 -7.39
CA ASP A 249 -14.47 -15.70 -6.18
C ASP A 249 -14.61 -14.80 -4.94
N GLY A 250 -14.20 -13.53 -5.03
CA GLY A 250 -14.20 -12.59 -3.92
C GLY A 250 -13.12 -12.86 -2.86
N SER A 251 -12.19 -13.80 -3.09
CA SER A 251 -11.07 -14.05 -2.19
C SER A 251 -10.05 -12.90 -2.25
N LEU A 252 -9.29 -12.72 -1.17
CA LEU A 252 -8.14 -11.82 -1.18
C LEU A 252 -6.98 -12.47 -1.93
N SER A 253 -6.28 -11.70 -2.75
CA SER A 253 -5.06 -12.14 -3.43
C SER A 253 -3.96 -12.52 -2.42
N ALA A 254 -2.92 -13.21 -2.89
CA ALA A 254 -1.82 -13.73 -2.06
C ALA A 254 -1.10 -12.64 -1.22
N GLY A 255 -1.29 -11.37 -1.56
CA GLY A 255 -0.81 -10.21 -0.83
C GLY A 255 0.60 -9.78 -1.21
N MET A 256 0.73 -8.47 -1.40
CA MET A 256 1.99 -7.78 -1.63
C MET A 256 2.52 -7.28 -0.29
N PRO A 257 3.67 -7.78 0.21
CA PRO A 257 4.30 -7.24 1.41
C PRO A 257 4.80 -5.82 1.11
N LEU A 258 4.49 -4.86 1.98
CA LEU A 258 4.87 -3.46 1.83
C LEU A 258 5.94 -3.04 2.84
N ILE A 259 5.76 -3.44 4.10
CA ILE A 259 6.65 -3.05 5.20
C ILE A 259 6.79 -4.23 6.15
N ASP A 260 8.03 -4.63 6.37
CA ASP A 260 8.36 -5.70 7.30
C ASP A 260 8.48 -5.23 8.75
N CYS A 261 8.42 -6.19 9.66
CA CYS A 261 8.61 -6.01 11.09
C CYS A 261 7.72 -4.92 11.73
N VAL A 262 6.46 -4.87 11.31
CA VAL A 262 5.44 -3.95 11.81
C VAL A 262 4.86 -4.47 13.12
N ALA A 263 4.89 -3.63 14.16
CA ALA A 263 4.29 -3.92 15.46
C ALA A 263 2.83 -3.45 15.54
N ASP A 264 2.51 -2.31 14.92
CA ASP A 264 1.19 -1.70 14.98
C ASP A 264 0.95 -0.76 13.79
N MET A 265 -0.30 -0.67 13.33
CA MET A 265 -0.76 0.31 12.35
C MET A 265 -2.02 0.99 12.87
N GLN A 266 -2.07 2.31 12.85
CA GLN A 266 -3.21 3.11 13.32
C GLN A 266 -3.57 4.19 12.30
N ILE A 267 -4.84 4.51 12.15
CA ILE A 267 -5.35 5.40 11.10
C ILE A 267 -6.21 6.50 11.73
N VAL A 268 -5.99 7.73 11.26
CA VAL A 268 -6.75 8.90 11.68
C VAL A 268 -7.26 9.64 10.44
N TYR A 269 -8.53 10.00 10.45
CA TYR A 269 -9.23 10.70 9.38
C TYR A 269 -9.48 12.14 9.81
N GLY A 270 -9.11 13.10 8.94
CA GLY A 270 -9.47 14.51 9.07
C GLY A 270 -10.76 14.79 8.29
N LEU A 271 -11.78 15.28 9.01
CA LEU A 271 -13.10 15.58 8.48
C LEU A 271 -13.34 17.09 8.35
N ASP A 272 -13.95 17.48 7.24
CA ASP A 272 -14.55 18.77 6.93
C ASP A 272 -16.06 18.64 7.16
N THR A 273 -16.53 19.14 8.30
CA THR A 273 -17.90 18.95 8.79
C THR A 273 -18.83 20.10 8.41
N ASP A 274 -18.28 21.27 8.08
CA ASP A 274 -19.04 22.45 7.68
C ASP A 274 -18.92 22.80 6.18
N SER A 275 -18.19 21.98 5.41
CA SER A 275 -17.97 22.14 3.97
C SER A 275 -17.20 23.41 3.60
N ASN A 276 -16.40 23.96 4.51
CA ASN A 276 -15.57 25.13 4.26
C ASN A 276 -14.22 24.77 3.58
N GLY A 277 -13.93 23.47 3.38
CA GLY A 277 -12.69 22.97 2.79
C GLY A 277 -11.54 22.79 3.78
N SER A 278 -11.75 23.04 5.06
CA SER A 278 -10.80 22.87 6.15
C SER A 278 -11.15 21.66 7.01
N ILE A 279 -10.17 21.16 7.77
CA ILE A 279 -10.39 20.05 8.70
C ILE A 279 -10.89 20.62 10.03
N ASP A 280 -12.12 20.27 10.40
CA ASP A 280 -12.76 20.68 11.65
C ASP A 280 -12.54 19.65 12.76
N SER A 281 -12.56 18.37 12.40
CA SER A 281 -12.49 17.28 13.38
C SER A 281 -11.61 16.13 12.90
N LYS A 282 -11.14 15.32 13.86
CA LYS A 282 -10.32 14.14 13.60
C LYS A 282 -10.90 12.94 14.32
N VAL A 283 -11.03 11.83 13.61
CA VAL A 283 -11.60 10.57 14.11
C VAL A 283 -10.70 9.40 13.72
N ASN A 284 -10.76 8.30 14.46
CA ASN A 284 -10.11 7.03 14.13
C ASN A 284 -11.11 5.91 13.82
N ASP A 285 -12.40 6.26 13.69
CA ASP A 285 -13.46 5.35 13.29
C ASP A 285 -14.40 6.07 12.34
N ILE A 286 -14.61 5.47 11.16
CA ILE A 286 -15.50 5.95 10.10
C ILE A 286 -16.60 4.92 9.77
N SER A 287 -16.75 3.88 10.57
CA SER A 287 -17.69 2.78 10.32
C SER A 287 -19.15 3.23 10.24
N GLY A 288 -19.51 4.29 10.97
CA GLY A 288 -20.83 4.90 10.97
C GLY A 288 -21.10 5.90 9.82
N MET A 289 -20.11 6.22 8.99
CA MET A 289 -20.26 7.18 7.89
C MET A 289 -20.85 6.53 6.64
N THR A 290 -21.76 7.25 5.96
CA THR A 290 -22.29 6.82 4.67
C THR A 290 -21.30 7.07 3.54
N ALA A 291 -21.55 6.50 2.36
CA ALA A 291 -20.75 6.79 1.17
C ALA A 291 -20.82 8.26 0.74
N SER A 292 -21.91 8.97 1.05
CA SER A 292 -21.99 10.42 0.84
C SER A 292 -21.09 11.16 1.81
N ASP A 293 -21.17 10.86 3.11
CA ASP A 293 -20.37 11.52 4.15
C ASP A 293 -18.87 11.35 3.91
N ILE A 294 -18.44 10.14 3.52
CA ILE A 294 -17.03 9.86 3.20
C ILE A 294 -16.52 10.73 2.06
N ARG A 295 -17.35 11.00 1.04
CA ARG A 295 -16.96 11.85 -0.09
C ARG A 295 -16.92 13.32 0.33
N THR A 296 -17.98 13.79 0.97
CA THR A 296 -18.12 15.22 1.27
C THR A 296 -17.24 15.66 2.43
N GLN A 297 -16.99 14.81 3.42
CA GLN A 297 -16.32 15.19 4.67
C GLN A 297 -14.85 14.75 4.76
N ILE A 298 -14.45 13.58 4.25
CA ILE A 298 -13.04 13.18 4.39
C ILE A 298 -12.15 14.06 3.48
N ARG A 299 -11.18 14.73 4.10
CA ARG A 299 -10.17 15.56 3.40
C ARG A 299 -8.76 15.02 3.55
N GLU A 300 -8.49 14.36 4.68
CA GLU A 300 -7.17 13.87 5.02
C GLU A 300 -7.24 12.49 5.66
N VAL A 301 -6.29 11.63 5.30
CA VAL A 301 -6.08 10.32 5.91
C VAL A 301 -4.64 10.27 6.37
N LYS A 302 -4.44 10.00 7.66
CA LYS A 302 -3.13 9.81 8.28
C LYS A 302 -2.98 8.35 8.67
N VAL A 303 -1.91 7.72 8.22
CA VAL A 303 -1.55 6.36 8.59
C VAL A 303 -0.26 6.38 9.40
N TYR A 304 -0.31 5.81 10.59
CA TYR A 304 0.80 5.69 11.52
C TYR A 304 1.23 4.24 11.61
N ILE A 305 2.49 3.94 11.31
CA ILE A 305 3.01 2.58 11.25
C ILE A 305 4.22 2.49 12.18
N LEU A 306 4.11 1.70 13.24
CA LEU A 306 5.21 1.37 14.12
C LEU A 306 5.92 0.13 13.59
N SER A 307 7.19 0.28 13.24
CA SER A 307 8.05 -0.82 12.79
C SER A 307 9.47 -0.62 13.32
N HIS A 308 10.32 -1.63 13.20
CA HIS A 308 11.76 -1.45 13.47
C HIS A 308 12.60 -1.60 12.20
N GLU A 309 13.81 -1.04 12.25
CA GLU A 309 14.77 -1.10 11.14
C GLU A 309 15.95 -1.99 11.52
N GLY A 310 16.35 -2.86 10.59
CA GLY A 310 17.47 -3.77 10.76
C GLY A 310 17.24 -4.90 11.79
N PRO A 311 18.22 -5.80 11.93
CA PRO A 311 18.19 -6.89 12.90
C PRO A 311 18.47 -6.39 14.33
N VAL A 312 18.36 -7.28 15.30
CA VAL A 312 18.69 -7.02 16.71
C VAL A 312 20.13 -6.51 16.87
N ASP A 313 20.29 -5.47 17.70
CA ASP A 313 21.57 -4.88 18.09
C ASP A 313 21.70 -4.93 19.62
N SER A 314 22.51 -5.87 20.11
CA SER A 314 22.69 -6.10 21.56
C SER A 314 23.28 -4.90 22.29
N ASN A 315 23.96 -4.00 21.58
CA ASN A 315 24.56 -2.80 22.17
C ASN A 315 23.62 -1.59 22.12
N PHE A 316 22.48 -1.72 21.45
CA PHE A 316 21.47 -0.68 21.38
C PHE A 316 20.41 -0.88 22.46
N GLN A 317 19.97 0.22 23.08
CA GLN A 317 18.87 0.20 24.03
C GLN A 317 17.88 1.31 23.68
N TYR A 318 16.69 0.91 23.24
CA TYR A 318 15.59 1.82 22.95
C TYR A 318 15.11 2.47 24.26
N PRO A 319 14.98 3.80 24.33
CA PRO A 319 14.81 4.51 25.60
C PRO A 319 13.41 4.37 26.21
N ASN A 320 12.38 4.11 25.40
CA ASN A 320 10.97 4.17 25.83
C ASN A 320 10.28 2.82 25.71
N GLY A 321 9.65 2.32 26.78
CA GLY A 321 8.86 1.08 26.73
C GLY A 321 7.47 1.21 26.11
N THR A 322 7.05 2.44 25.85
CA THR A 322 5.76 2.75 25.24
C THR A 322 5.98 3.77 24.11
N VAL A 323 5.30 3.56 23.00
CA VAL A 323 5.35 4.43 21.81
C VAL A 323 3.92 4.78 21.42
N THR A 324 3.65 6.06 21.20
CA THR A 324 2.35 6.49 20.67
C THR A 324 2.32 6.24 19.16
N VAL A 325 1.35 5.45 18.71
CA VAL A 325 1.08 5.15 17.30
C VAL A 325 -0.24 5.83 16.95
N GLY A 326 -0.18 6.99 16.30
CA GLY A 326 -1.34 7.86 16.12
C GLY A 326 -0.99 9.32 16.39
N GLU A 327 -1.99 10.19 16.25
CA GLU A 327 -1.82 11.61 16.61
C GLU A 327 -1.77 11.80 18.13
N SER A 328 -2.46 10.93 18.88
CA SER A 328 -2.44 10.84 20.33
C SER A 328 -2.84 9.43 20.77
N ALA A 329 -2.77 9.13 22.06
CA ALA A 329 -3.22 7.84 22.58
C ALA A 329 -4.74 7.59 22.38
N SER A 330 -5.54 8.65 22.23
CA SER A 330 -6.98 8.57 21.94
C SER A 330 -7.31 8.54 20.45
N LEU A 331 -6.43 9.11 19.60
CA LEU A 331 -6.53 9.09 18.14
C LEU A 331 -5.43 8.20 17.57
N GLY A 332 -5.57 6.91 17.86
CA GLY A 332 -4.58 5.85 17.63
C GLY A 332 -4.43 5.04 18.91
N ARG A 333 -3.19 4.87 19.38
CA ARG A 333 -2.90 3.99 20.51
C ARG A 333 -1.59 4.31 21.23
N ALA A 334 -1.54 4.08 22.54
CA ALA A 334 -0.28 3.93 23.28
C ALA A 334 0.17 2.46 23.23
N PHE A 335 1.16 2.16 22.38
CA PHE A 335 1.64 0.80 22.17
C PHE A 335 2.76 0.44 23.15
N SER A 336 2.59 -0.63 23.91
CA SER A 336 3.63 -1.14 24.81
C SER A 336 4.56 -2.13 24.10
N LEU A 337 5.84 -1.75 23.96
CA LEU A 337 6.87 -2.57 23.32
C LEU A 337 7.19 -3.84 24.12
N SER A 338 6.90 -3.85 25.42
CA SER A 338 7.03 -5.06 26.25
C SER A 338 6.21 -6.25 25.72
N THR A 339 5.14 -5.98 24.97
CA THR A 339 4.29 -7.03 24.40
C THR A 339 4.94 -7.74 23.21
N ILE A 340 5.97 -7.16 22.59
CA ILE A 340 6.72 -7.74 21.46
C ILE A 340 7.48 -8.99 21.91
N GLY A 341 8.10 -8.94 23.10
CA GLY A 341 8.83 -10.08 23.67
C GLY A 341 10.03 -9.61 24.48
N THR A 342 10.89 -10.54 24.88
CA THR A 342 12.17 -10.20 25.53
C THR A 342 13.10 -9.49 24.56
N ASN A 343 13.95 -8.58 25.03
CA ASN A 343 14.93 -7.83 24.23
C ASN A 343 14.33 -6.87 23.19
N TRP A 344 13.06 -6.47 23.33
CA TRP A 344 12.45 -5.45 22.47
C TRP A 344 13.27 -4.15 22.44
N GLN A 345 14.01 -3.85 23.51
CA GLN A 345 14.89 -2.69 23.64
C GLN A 345 16.03 -2.70 22.61
N ASN A 346 16.45 -3.87 22.14
CA ASN A 346 17.58 -4.02 21.23
C ASN A 346 17.20 -3.81 19.75
N TYR A 347 15.98 -3.37 19.48
CA TYR A 347 15.48 -3.05 18.14
C TYR A 347 15.29 -1.54 17.97
N ARG A 348 15.59 -1.04 16.77
CA ARG A 348 15.47 0.39 16.43
C ARG A 348 14.06 0.70 15.95
N TRP A 349 13.15 0.92 16.89
CA TRP A 349 11.75 1.25 16.61
C TRP A 349 11.59 2.66 16.03
N ARG A 350 10.69 2.79 15.06
CA ARG A 350 10.34 4.05 14.40
C ARG A 350 8.87 4.06 14.04
N VAL A 351 8.23 5.21 14.26
CA VAL A 351 6.90 5.49 13.76
C VAL A 351 7.04 6.22 12.43
N SER A 352 6.56 5.59 11.35
CA SER A 352 6.37 6.23 10.06
C SER A 352 4.98 6.85 10.01
N THR A 353 4.91 8.12 9.63
CA THR A 353 3.63 8.83 9.45
C THR A 353 3.46 9.16 7.98
N LEU A 354 2.38 8.66 7.39
CA LEU A 354 1.93 9.02 6.06
C LEU A 354 0.73 9.94 6.20
N VAL A 355 0.80 11.15 5.63
CA VAL A 355 -0.30 12.11 5.61
C VAL A 355 -0.73 12.32 4.17
N VAL A 356 -1.97 11.99 3.87
CA VAL A 356 -2.51 12.00 2.50
C VAL A 356 -3.75 12.85 2.44
N ARG A 357 -3.80 13.78 1.47
CA ARG A 357 -5.05 14.49 1.13
C ARG A 357 -5.73 13.77 -0.03
N THR A 358 -6.99 13.44 0.15
CA THR A 358 -7.77 12.69 -0.85
C THR A 358 -8.15 13.62 -2.01
N ARG A 359 -7.66 13.36 -3.23
CA ARG A 359 -7.94 14.21 -4.40
C ARG A 359 -9.30 13.94 -5.04
N SER A 360 -9.78 12.70 -4.92
CA SER A 360 -10.93 12.20 -5.69
C SER A 360 -12.24 12.18 -4.89
N LEU A 361 -12.21 12.60 -3.62
CA LEU A 361 -13.38 12.65 -2.72
C LEU A 361 -14.00 14.05 -2.63
N SER A 362 -13.17 15.10 -2.65
CA SER A 362 -13.60 16.49 -2.67
C SER A 362 -13.87 16.97 -4.10
N SER A 363 -15.08 16.79 -4.60
CA SER A 363 -15.55 17.48 -5.83
C SER A 363 -16.87 18.17 -5.58
#